data_AF-A0A966SN18-F1
#
_entry.id   AF-A0A966SN18-F1
#
_cell.length_a   1.000
_cell.length_b   1.000
_cell.length_c   1.000
_cell.angle_alpha   90.00
_cell.angle_beta   90.00
_cell.angle_gamma   90.00
#
_symmetry.space_group_name_H-M   'P 1'
#
loop_
_entity.id
_entity.type
_entity.pdbx_description
1 polymer ?
#
loop_
_entity_poly.entity_id
_entity_poly.type
_entity_poly.pdbx_seq_one_letter_code
_entity_poly.pdbx_strand_id
1 'polypeptide(L)' 'MTPGDIARAAELYPLKCAKCHKFYDPASYPDAEWRTWMTKMSKKSHLQPDETDLLARYLEAARRPVEPPIQQPKP' A
#
# COMPACT_ATOMS: atom_id res chain seq x y z
N MET A 1 -10.85 -5.34 -4.54
CA MET A 1 -9.95 -5.48 -5.70
C MET A 1 -10.24 -6.82 -6.36
N THR A 2 -10.20 -6.93 -7.68
CA THR A 2 -10.34 -8.23 -8.35
C THR A 2 -9.05 -9.07 -8.23
N PRO A 3 -9.08 -10.39 -8.46
CA PRO A 3 -7.84 -11.19 -8.52
C PRO A 3 -6.84 -10.66 -9.55
N GLY A 4 -7.33 -10.17 -10.71
CA GLY A 4 -6.48 -9.56 -11.74
C GLY A 4 -5.85 -8.24 -11.28
N ASP A 5 -6.56 -7.42 -10.50
CA ASP A 5 -6.00 -6.21 -9.90
C ASP A 5 -4.90 -6.54 -8.89
N ILE A 6 -5.09 -7.58 -8.07
CA ILE A 6 -4.10 -8.02 -7.09
C ILE A 6 -2.83 -8.50 -7.79
N ALA A 7 -2.95 -9.34 -8.83
CA ALA A 7 -1.81 -9.82 -9.61
C ALA A 7 -1.05 -8.64 -10.26
N ARG A 8 -1.77 -7.75 -10.95
CA ARG A 8 -1.18 -6.56 -11.57
C ARG A 8 -0.48 -5.65 -10.55
N ALA A 9 -1.08 -5.45 -9.38
CA ALA A 9 -0.48 -4.64 -8.32
C ALA A 9 0.79 -5.30 -7.74
N ALA A 10 0.77 -6.62 -7.55
CA ALA A 10 1.91 -7.38 -7.04
C ALA A 10 3.11 -7.34 -8.00
N GLU A 11 2.88 -7.35 -9.31
CA GLU A 11 3.93 -7.16 -10.32
C GLU A 11 4.43 -5.70 -10.36
N LEU A 12 3.50 -4.74 -10.35
CA LEU A 12 3.82 -3.33 -10.48
C LEU A 12 4.57 -2.77 -9.26
N TYR A 13 4.24 -3.25 -8.06
CA TYR A 13 4.75 -2.74 -6.79
C TYR A 13 6.29 -2.75 -6.72
N PRO A 14 7.00 -3.88 -6.89
CA PRO A 14 8.47 -3.88 -6.87
C PRO A 14 9.09 -3.12 -8.05
N LEU A 15 8.46 -3.15 -9.22
CA LEU A 15 8.99 -2.46 -10.41
C LEU A 15 9.03 -0.94 -10.24
N LYS A 16 8.01 -0.37 -9.60
CA LYS A 16 7.90 1.09 -9.41
C LYS A 16 8.49 1.54 -8.07
N CYS A 17 8.17 0.84 -6.98
CA CYS A 17 8.46 1.33 -5.62
C CYS A 17 9.84 0.93 -5.09
N ALA A 18 10.48 -0.12 -5.64
CA ALA A 18 11.83 -0.53 -5.21
C ALA A 18 12.95 0.05 -6.09
N LYS A 19 12.61 0.82 -7.13
CA LYS A 19 13.57 1.33 -8.12
C LYS A 19 14.63 2.25 -7.52
N CYS A 20 14.26 3.04 -6.51
CA CYS A 20 15.12 4.08 -5.94
C CYS A 20 15.62 3.76 -4.52
N HIS A 21 14.93 2.89 -3.78
CA HIS A 21 15.28 2.48 -2.42
C HIS A 21 14.58 1.16 -2.06
N LYS A 22 15.03 0.51 -0.99
CA LYS A 22 14.33 -0.64 -0.39
C LYS A 22 12.97 -0.24 0.16
N PHE A 23 12.08 -1.21 0.36
CA PHE A 23 10.76 -0.94 0.92
C PHE A 23 10.85 -0.48 2.38
N TYR A 24 10.01 0.49 2.69
CA TYR A 24 9.64 0.83 4.05
C TYR A 24 8.38 0.06 4.41
N ASP A 25 8.28 -0.38 5.66
CA ASP A 25 7.07 -1.05 6.14
C ASP A 25 5.88 -0.07 6.12
N PRO A 26 4.84 -0.33 5.31
CA PRO A 26 3.67 0.53 5.23
C PRO A 26 2.94 0.70 6.57
N ALA A 27 3.00 -0.29 7.48
CA ALA A 27 2.37 -0.24 8.79
C ALA A 27 3.08 0.70 9.77
N SER A 28 4.31 1.11 9.46
CA SER A 28 5.09 2.05 10.30
C SER A 28 4.65 3.51 10.16
N TYR A 29 3.70 3.83 9.28
CA TYR A 29 3.25 5.20 9.03
C TYR A 29 1.80 5.42 9.48
N PRO A 30 1.48 6.53 10.17
CA PRO A 30 0.11 6.97 10.37
C PRO A 30 -0.60 7.30 9.05
N ASP A 31 -1.94 7.23 9.02
CA ASP A 31 -2.72 7.39 7.79
C ASP A 31 -2.46 8.70 7.04
N ALA A 32 -2.40 9.83 7.75
CA ALA A 32 -2.15 11.14 7.13
C ALA A 32 -0.74 11.23 6.52
N GLU A 33 0.26 10.67 7.21
CA GLU A 33 1.63 10.65 6.73
C GLU A 33 1.78 9.72 5.53
N TRP A 34 1.18 8.53 5.60
CA TRP A 34 1.16 7.57 4.50
C TRP A 34 0.56 8.15 3.23
N ARG A 35 -0.61 8.81 3.32
CA ARG A 35 -1.23 9.49 2.16
C ARG A 35 -0.31 10.53 1.55
N THR A 36 0.39 11.27 2.39
CA THR A 36 1.39 12.27 1.95
C THR A 36 2.55 11.58 1.22
N TRP A 37 3.07 10.48 1.76
CA TRP A 37 4.15 9.71 1.12
C TRP A 37 3.73 9.09 -0.20
N MET A 38 2.55 8.45 -0.26
CA MET A 38 2.02 7.90 -1.50
C MET A 38 1.85 8.97 -2.59
N THR A 39 1.37 10.17 -2.22
CA THR A 39 1.23 11.29 -3.17
C THR A 39 2.59 11.79 -3.67
N LYS A 40 3.61 11.81 -2.81
CA LYS A 40 4.98 12.21 -3.20
C LYS A 40 5.65 11.14 -4.07
N MET A 41 5.51 9.86 -3.70
CA MET A 41 6.16 8.75 -4.37
C MET A 41 5.50 8.41 -5.71
N SER A 42 4.19 8.59 -5.86
CA SER A 42 3.53 8.41 -7.16
C SER A 42 4.12 9.36 -8.20
N LYS A 43 4.31 10.63 -7.83
CA LYS A 43 4.96 11.63 -8.69
C LYS A 43 6.41 11.28 -8.98
N LYS A 44 7.20 10.91 -7.97
CA LYS A 44 8.63 10.56 -8.13
C LYS A 44 8.88 9.27 -8.91
N SER A 45 7.95 8.32 -8.84
CA SER A 45 8.03 7.03 -9.53
C SER A 45 7.33 7.06 -10.89
N HIS A 46 6.80 8.22 -11.27
CA HIS A 46 6.09 8.46 -12.53
C HIS A 46 4.93 7.48 -12.72
N LEU A 47 4.17 7.24 -11.65
CA LEU A 47 2.97 6.41 -11.72
C LEU A 47 1.90 7.13 -12.55
N GLN A 48 1.24 6.39 -13.42
CA GLN A 48 0.01 6.84 -14.04
C GLN A 48 -1.12 6.92 -12.99
N PRO A 49 -2.22 7.66 -13.28
CA PRO A 49 -3.32 7.81 -12.32
C PRO A 49 -3.95 6.48 -11.89
N ASP A 50 -4.11 5.54 -12.83
CA ASP A 50 -4.63 4.19 -12.60
C ASP A 50 -3.64 3.31 -11.81
N GLU A 51 -2.35 3.40 -12.11
CA GLU A 51 -1.29 2.74 -11.35
C GLU A 51 -1.25 3.25 -9.89
N THR A 52 -1.44 4.57 -9.69
CA THR A 52 -1.47 5.21 -8.38
C THR A 52 -2.64 4.70 -7.55
N ASP A 53 -3.85 4.70 -8.11
CA ASP A 53 -5.04 4.22 -7.43
C ASP A 53 -4.97 2.71 -7.12
N LEU A 54 -4.44 1.92 -8.05
CA LEU A 54 -4.24 0.48 -7.86
C LEU A 54 -3.28 0.19 -6.71
N LEU A 55 -2.10 0.81 -6.72
CA LEU A 55 -1.09 0.61 -5.67
C LEU A 55 -1.54 1.17 -4.33
N ALA A 56 -2.27 2.28 -4.30
CA ALA A 56 -2.84 2.81 -3.07
C ALA A 56 -3.78 1.81 -2.41
N ARG A 57 -4.71 1.21 -3.16
CA ARG A 57 -5.63 0.19 -2.64
C ARG A 57 -4.90 -1.09 -2.21
N TYR A 58 -3.92 -1.54 -3.00
CA TYR A 58 -3.11 -2.72 -2.70
C TYR A 58 -2.33 -2.57 -1.39
N LEU A 59 -1.64 -1.43 -1.21
CA LEU A 59 -0.83 -1.19 -0.03
C LEU A 59 -1.69 -0.87 1.20
N GLU A 60 -2.85 -0.25 1.05
CA GLU A 60 -3.77 -0.04 2.17
C GLU A 60 -4.28 -1.37 2.75
N ALA A 61 -4.57 -2.35 1.89
CA ALA A 61 -4.93 -3.71 2.33
C ALA A 61 -3.78 -4.42 3.07
N ALA A 62 -2.52 -4.13 2.72
CA ALA A 62 -1.35 -4.65 3.42
C ALA A 62 -1.07 -3.91 4.74
N ARG A 63 -1.41 -2.62 4.84
CA ARG A 63 -1.23 -1.77 6.03
C ARG A 63 -2.16 -2.13 7.17
N ARG A 64 -3.38 -2.55 6.84
CA ARG A 64 -4.40 -2.96 7.80
C ARG A 64 -4.56 -4.47 7.67
N PRO A 65 -3.68 -5.29 8.27
CA PRO A 65 -4.08 -6.67 8.50
C PRO A 65 -5.41 -6.60 9.25
N VAL A 66 -6.41 -7.37 8.80
CA VAL A 66 -7.68 -7.51 9.51
C VAL A 66 -7.34 -7.68 10.99
N GLU A 67 -7.67 -6.70 11.82
CA GLU A 67 -7.47 -6.85 13.26
C GLU A 67 -8.14 -8.18 13.64
N PRO A 68 -7.44 -9.10 14.33
CA PRO A 68 -8.14 -10.23 14.91
C PRO A 68 -9.28 -9.64 15.76
N PRO A 69 -10.51 -10.19 15.68
CA PRO A 69 -11.65 -9.60 16.36
C PRO A 69 -11.27 -9.37 17.82
N ILE A 70 -11.48 -8.14 18.30
CA ILE A 70 -11.18 -7.70 19.66
C ILE A 70 -11.61 -8.81 20.61
N GLN A 71 -10.62 -9.53 21.17
CA GLN A 71 -10.91 -10.61 22.08
C GLN A 71 -11.39 -9.93 23.37
N GLN A 72 -12.70 -9.94 23.58
CA GLN A 72 -13.33 -9.42 24.79
C GLN A 72 -12.64 -10.08 25.99
N PRO A 73 -12.32 -9.33 27.06
CA PRO A 73 -11.73 -9.93 28.25
C PRO A 73 -12.71 -10.98 28.80
N LYS A 74 -12.22 -12.22 28.95
CA LYS A 74 -12.93 -13.33 29.59
C LYS A 74 -13.17 -12.97 31.07
N PRO A 75 -14.36 -13.26 31.64
CA PRO A 75 -14.69 -12.92 33.04
C PRO A 75 -13.75 -13.54 34.06
#